data_AF-A0A820Y4T5-F1
#
_entry.id   AF-A0A820Y4T5-F1
#
_cell.length_a   1.000
_cell.length_b   1.000
_cell.length_c   1.000
_cell.angle_alpha   90.00
_cell.angle_beta   90.00
_cell.angle_gamma   90.00
#
_symmetry.space_group_name_H-M   'P 1'
#
loop_
_entity.id
_entity.type
_entity.pdbx_description
1 polymer ?
#
loop_
_entity_poly.entity_id
_entity_poly.type
_entity_poly.pdbx_seq_one_letter_code
_entity_poly.pdbx_strand_id
1 'polypeptide(L)'
;LVLLAVAIWQLTKIFDLTQVGINKNSSDIANDKDNNIQGYIAFAFLGFIYIFTIYSVYTWGDLVLHTPASAHGGVVDNLMNFSLALIFFVQTVTQAVLYYFTFKYRGKKENKALYYADNNKLEMFWSVIPAIVLAVLIIYGLFAWSDIMFVDEKTEDVIVVEIYGQQFNWTARYSGKDNVLGKANVRYIEGVNTLGVDMADKYAQDDFNTKELHLPKEHR
;
A
#
# COMPACT_ATOMS: atom_id res chain seq x y z
N LEU A 1 -0.07 -16.18 -27.25
CA LEU A 1 -1.06 -15.17 -26.80
C LEU A 1 -1.78 -14.49 -27.96
N VAL A 2 -1.09 -13.82 -28.90
CA VAL A 2 -1.72 -13.13 -30.05
C VAL A 2 -2.58 -14.06 -30.93
N LEU A 3 -2.07 -15.23 -31.31
CA LEU A 3 -2.83 -16.22 -32.10
C LEU A 3 -4.09 -16.73 -31.40
N LEU A 4 -4.06 -16.84 -30.07
CA LEU A 4 -5.17 -17.31 -29.26
C LEU A 4 -6.27 -16.24 -29.18
N ALA A 5 -5.88 -14.97 -29.05
CA ALA A 5 -6.80 -13.83 -29.13
C ALA A 5 -7.45 -13.70 -30.52
N VAL A 6 -6.68 -13.89 -31.59
CA VAL A 6 -7.20 -13.88 -32.97
C VAL A 6 -8.19 -15.03 -33.20
N ALA A 7 -7.88 -16.23 -32.71
CA ALA A 7 -8.78 -17.38 -32.81
C ALA A 7 -10.11 -17.15 -32.08
N ILE A 8 -10.07 -16.59 -30.86
CA ILE A 8 -11.28 -16.22 -30.11
C ILE A 8 -12.10 -15.16 -30.87
N TRP A 9 -11.45 -14.13 -31.42
CA TRP A 9 -12.12 -13.09 -32.21
C TRP A 9 -12.75 -13.63 -33.50
N GLN A 10 -12.12 -14.60 -34.16
CA GLN A 10 -12.69 -15.24 -35.35
C GLN A 10 -13.91 -16.10 -34.98
N LEU A 11 -13.84 -16.85 -33.88
CA LEU A 11 -14.96 -17.66 -33.40
C LEU A 11 -16.19 -16.82 -33.04
N THR A 12 -16.01 -15.67 -32.35
CA THR A 12 -17.13 -14.77 -32.05
C THR A 12 -17.78 -14.23 -33.33
N LYS A 13 -16.97 -13.87 -34.33
CA LYS A 13 -17.46 -13.32 -35.60
C LYS A 13 -18.22 -14.34 -36.45
N ILE A 14 -17.75 -15.60 -36.48
CA ILE A 14 -18.46 -16.70 -37.14
C ILE A 14 -19.80 -16.94 -36.44
N PHE A 15 -19.82 -16.93 -35.11
CA PHE A 15 -21.05 -17.12 -34.34
C PHE A 15 -22.07 -16.00 -34.60
N ASP A 16 -21.62 -14.74 -34.67
CA ASP A 16 -22.49 -13.61 -35.04
C ASP A 16 -23.06 -13.75 -36.45
N LEU A 17 -22.24 -14.17 -37.42
CA LEU A 17 -22.68 -14.42 -38.80
C LEU A 17 -23.71 -15.55 -38.90
N THR A 18 -23.60 -16.60 -38.08
CA THR A 18 -24.59 -17.70 -38.06
C THR A 18 -25.95 -17.29 -37.47
N GLN A 19 -26.02 -16.15 -36.77
CA GLN A 19 -27.27 -15.63 -36.20
C GLN A 19 -27.96 -14.60 -37.10
N VAL A 20 -27.37 -14.26 -38.25
CA VAL A 20 -27.96 -13.39 -39.27
C VAL A 20 -29.17 -14.09 -39.90
N GLY A 21 -30.38 -13.76 -39.44
CA GLY A 21 -31.64 -14.32 -39.92
C GLY A 21 -32.60 -14.80 -38.83
N ILE A 22 -32.12 -14.93 -37.58
CA ILE A 22 -32.99 -15.09 -36.42
C ILE A 22 -33.45 -13.68 -36.04
N ASN A 23 -34.76 -13.47 -35.80
CA ASN A 23 -35.33 -12.23 -35.26
C ASN A 23 -34.77 -11.93 -33.86
N LYS A 24 -33.50 -11.55 -33.79
CA LYS A 24 -32.88 -10.91 -32.66
C LYS A 24 -33.46 -9.51 -32.65
N ASN A 25 -34.07 -9.09 -31.54
CA ASN A 25 -34.30 -7.67 -31.28
C ASN A 25 -32.92 -6.98 -31.20
N SER A 26 -32.32 -6.70 -32.36
CA SER A 26 -31.01 -6.12 -32.55
C SER A 26 -31.14 -4.62 -32.70
N SER A 27 -31.84 -3.97 -31.77
CA SER A 27 -31.67 -2.53 -31.62
C SER A 27 -30.37 -2.32 -30.85
N ASP A 28 -29.48 -1.46 -31.35
CA ASP A 28 -28.29 -0.99 -30.62
C ASP A 28 -28.65 -0.27 -29.30
N ILE A 29 -29.95 -0.01 -29.10
CA ILE A 29 -30.53 0.59 -27.91
C ILE A 29 -30.84 -0.52 -26.90
N ALA A 30 -30.23 -0.42 -25.71
CA ALA A 30 -30.48 -1.34 -24.60
C ALA A 30 -31.96 -1.37 -24.20
N ASN A 31 -32.51 -2.57 -24.02
CA ASN A 31 -33.88 -2.77 -23.59
C ASN A 31 -33.96 -3.09 -22.07
N ASP A 32 -35.19 -3.16 -21.52
CA ASP A 32 -35.39 -3.39 -20.07
C ASP A 32 -34.87 -4.76 -19.60
N LYS A 33 -34.88 -5.77 -20.48
CA LYS A 33 -34.32 -7.10 -20.19
C LYS A 33 -32.79 -7.01 -20.09
N ASP A 34 -32.14 -6.28 -21.00
CA ASP A 34 -30.70 -6.07 -20.97
C ASP A 34 -30.28 -5.35 -19.69
N ASN A 35 -30.97 -4.26 -19.33
CA ASN A 35 -30.72 -3.50 -18.10
C ASN A 35 -30.92 -4.36 -16.83
N ASN A 36 -31.92 -5.25 -16.83
CA ASN A 36 -32.16 -6.18 -15.74
C ASN A 36 -31.02 -7.20 -15.60
N ILE A 37 -30.56 -7.78 -16.71
CA ILE A 37 -29.43 -8.71 -16.74
C ILE A 37 -28.17 -8.00 -16.26
N GLN A 38 -27.87 -6.80 -16.77
CA GLN A 38 -26.70 -6.03 -16.34
C GLN A 38 -26.72 -5.69 -14.85
N GLY A 39 -27.90 -5.40 -14.28
CA GLY A 39 -28.06 -5.20 -12.84
C GLY A 39 -27.66 -6.44 -12.03
N TYR A 40 -28.09 -7.64 -12.45
CA TYR A 40 -27.69 -8.88 -11.78
C TYR A 40 -26.22 -9.22 -11.98
N ILE A 41 -25.67 -8.98 -13.17
CA ILE A 41 -24.24 -9.17 -13.46
C ILE A 41 -23.40 -8.24 -12.57
N ALA A 42 -23.81 -6.98 -12.40
CA ALA A 42 -23.12 -6.07 -11.49
C ALA A 42 -23.10 -6.62 -10.06
N PHE A 43 -24.23 -7.09 -9.52
CA PHE A 43 -24.26 -7.70 -8.18
C PHE A 43 -23.43 -8.99 -8.08
N ALA A 44 -23.44 -9.84 -9.11
CA ALA A 44 -22.58 -11.02 -9.17
C ALA A 44 -21.10 -10.61 -9.15
N PHE A 45 -20.74 -9.55 -9.86
CA PHE A 45 -19.39 -9.01 -9.89
C PHE A 45 -18.96 -8.40 -8.55
N LEU A 46 -19.86 -7.73 -7.83
CA LEU A 46 -19.63 -7.30 -6.45
C LEU A 46 -19.30 -8.49 -5.53
N GLY A 47 -20.10 -9.55 -5.61
CA GLY A 47 -19.85 -10.78 -4.85
C GLY A 47 -18.50 -11.40 -5.20
N PHE A 48 -18.16 -11.49 -6.49
CA PHE A 48 -16.87 -11.95 -6.97
C PHE A 48 -15.70 -11.15 -6.39
N ILE A 49 -15.76 -9.81 -6.44
CA ILE A 49 -14.70 -8.95 -5.90
C ILE A 49 -14.47 -9.21 -4.41
N TYR A 50 -15.54 -9.33 -3.61
CA TYR A 50 -15.37 -9.58 -2.16
C TYR A 50 -14.92 -10.99 -1.84
N ILE A 51 -15.42 -12.00 -2.55
CA ILE A 51 -14.93 -13.37 -2.41
C ILE A 51 -13.42 -13.42 -2.71
N PHE A 52 -13.01 -12.78 -3.81
CA PHE A 52 -11.61 -12.70 -4.20
C PHE A 52 -10.76 -11.91 -3.18
N THR A 53 -11.29 -10.81 -2.63
CA THR A 53 -10.63 -10.02 -1.60
C THR A 53 -10.46 -10.83 -0.31
N ILE A 54 -11.50 -11.51 0.16
CA ILE A 54 -11.45 -12.37 1.35
C ILE A 54 -10.44 -13.51 1.13
N TYR A 55 -10.46 -14.14 -0.04
CA TYR A 55 -9.48 -15.17 -0.41
C TYR A 55 -8.05 -14.63 -0.38
N SER A 56 -7.84 -13.42 -0.90
CA SER A 56 -6.52 -12.78 -0.91
C SER A 56 -6.01 -12.48 0.49
N VAL A 57 -6.87 -11.93 1.36
CA VAL A 57 -6.53 -11.66 2.77
C VAL A 57 -6.29 -12.96 3.53
N TYR A 58 -7.04 -14.03 3.25
CA TYR A 58 -6.82 -15.33 3.89
C TYR A 58 -5.51 -15.99 3.45
N THR A 59 -5.18 -15.91 2.16
CA THR A 59 -4.02 -16.61 1.57
C THR A 59 -2.71 -15.85 1.77
N TRP A 60 -2.77 -14.52 1.79
CA TRP A 60 -1.59 -13.64 1.80
C TRP A 60 -1.61 -12.61 2.93
N GLY A 61 -2.54 -12.71 3.87
CA GLY A 61 -2.61 -11.79 5.01
C GLY A 61 -1.43 -11.91 5.97
N ASP A 62 -0.75 -13.05 5.98
CA ASP A 62 0.48 -13.30 6.73
C ASP A 62 1.72 -12.60 6.13
N LEU A 63 1.66 -12.17 4.87
CA LEU A 63 2.73 -11.34 4.28
C LEU A 63 2.72 -9.90 4.82
N VAL A 64 1.65 -9.47 5.48
CA VAL A 64 1.64 -8.17 6.16
C VAL A 64 2.56 -8.26 7.38
N LEU A 65 3.48 -7.30 7.49
CA LEU A 65 4.45 -7.22 8.58
C LEU A 65 3.71 -7.04 9.92
N HIS A 66 3.53 -8.13 10.68
CA HIS A 66 2.88 -8.13 12.00
C HIS A 66 3.74 -8.82 13.08
N THR A 67 5.04 -8.99 12.83
CA THR A 67 6.00 -9.56 13.78
C THR A 67 7.08 -8.52 14.07
N PRO A 68 6.78 -7.49 14.89
CA PRO A 68 7.70 -6.40 15.12
C PRO A 68 8.92 -6.89 15.90
N ALA A 69 10.11 -6.55 15.41
CA ALA A 69 11.39 -6.85 16.07
C ALA A 69 11.95 -5.67 16.88
N SER A 70 11.20 -4.57 16.97
CA SER A 70 11.54 -3.36 17.74
C SER A 70 10.28 -2.74 18.37
N ALA A 71 10.46 -1.88 19.37
CA ALA A 71 9.36 -1.14 19.99
C ALA A 71 8.63 -0.26 18.96
N HIS A 72 9.37 0.39 18.07
CA HIS A 72 8.83 1.20 16.98
C HIS A 72 8.03 0.38 15.95
N GLY A 73 8.41 -0.87 15.71
CA GLY A 73 7.68 -1.77 14.82
C GLY A 73 6.22 -1.91 15.24
N GLY A 74 5.95 -2.02 16.55
CA GLY A 74 4.56 -2.09 17.05
C GLY A 74 3.74 -0.82 16.76
N VAL A 75 4.37 0.36 16.77
CA VAL A 75 3.70 1.62 16.42
C VAL A 75 3.34 1.64 14.93
N VAL A 76 4.28 1.22 14.07
CA VAL A 76 4.07 1.14 12.62
C VAL A 76 2.98 0.12 12.28
N ASP A 77 3.01 -1.06 12.89
CA ASP A 77 2.03 -2.13 12.65
C ASP A 77 0.62 -1.69 13.08
N ASN A 78 0.50 -0.96 14.19
CA ASN A 78 -0.78 -0.39 14.62
C ASN A 78 -1.31 0.67 13.64
N LEU A 79 -0.44 1.56 13.16
CA LEU A 79 -0.80 2.57 12.16
C LEU A 79 -1.24 1.91 10.84
N MET A 80 -0.55 0.84 10.42
CA MET A 80 -0.91 0.04 9.25
C MET A 80 -2.28 -0.62 9.44
N ASN A 81 -2.51 -1.29 10.56
CA ASN A 81 -3.78 -1.96 10.87
C ASN A 81 -4.95 -0.98 10.89
N PHE A 82 -4.80 0.16 11.54
CA PHE A 82 -5.83 1.20 11.56
C PHE A 82 -6.13 1.74 10.16
N SER A 83 -5.08 2.01 9.36
CA SER A 83 -5.22 2.51 7.99
C SER A 83 -5.90 1.51 7.08
N LEU A 84 -5.49 0.23 7.13
CA LEU A 84 -6.11 -0.85 6.35
C LEU A 84 -7.57 -1.05 6.75
N ALA A 85 -7.87 -1.09 8.05
CA ALA A 85 -9.25 -1.24 8.52
C ALA A 85 -10.15 -0.11 8.02
N LEU A 86 -9.68 1.14 8.08
CA LEU A 86 -10.40 2.30 7.56
C LEU A 86 -10.61 2.20 6.04
N ILE A 87 -9.56 1.90 5.27
CA ILE A 87 -9.64 1.78 3.82
C ILE A 87 -10.63 0.69 3.42
N PHE A 88 -10.54 -0.50 4.03
CA PHE A 88 -11.48 -1.61 3.77
C PHE A 88 -12.90 -1.23 4.14
N PHE A 89 -13.11 -0.53 5.26
CA PHE A 89 -14.44 -0.06 5.65
C PHE A 89 -15.03 0.91 4.64
N VAL A 90 -14.31 1.99 4.31
CA VAL A 90 -14.77 3.03 3.37
C VAL A 90 -14.99 2.46 1.98
N GLN A 91 -14.03 1.68 1.46
CA GLN A 91 -14.16 0.98 0.19
C GLN A 91 -15.40 0.08 0.20
N THR A 92 -15.63 -0.66 1.29
CA THR A 92 -16.74 -1.61 1.35
C THR A 92 -18.09 -0.91 1.26
N VAL A 93 -18.25 0.17 2.03
CA VAL A 93 -19.46 0.99 2.03
C VAL A 93 -19.67 1.64 0.66
N THR A 94 -18.64 2.30 0.11
CA THR A 94 -18.76 3.00 -1.18
C THR A 94 -19.09 2.03 -2.31
N GLN A 95 -18.45 0.86 -2.38
CA GLN A 95 -18.77 -0.16 -3.37
C GLN A 95 -20.19 -0.71 -3.19
N ALA A 96 -20.61 -1.03 -1.97
CA ALA A 96 -21.96 -1.50 -1.71
C ALA A 96 -23.02 -0.49 -2.17
N VAL A 97 -22.82 0.81 -1.87
CA VAL A 97 -23.71 1.89 -2.30
C VAL A 97 -23.74 2.03 -3.83
N LEU A 98 -22.57 2.00 -4.48
CA LEU A 98 -22.45 2.12 -5.93
C LEU A 98 -23.25 1.01 -6.65
N TYR A 99 -23.00 -0.25 -6.29
CA TYR A 99 -23.68 -1.38 -6.91
C TYR A 99 -25.17 -1.45 -6.56
N TYR A 100 -25.54 -1.06 -5.33
CA TYR A 100 -26.94 -0.93 -4.95
C TYR A 100 -27.67 0.09 -5.85
N PHE A 101 -27.07 1.25 -6.11
CA PHE A 101 -27.66 2.26 -7.00
C PHE A 101 -27.67 1.82 -8.45
N THR A 102 -26.62 1.16 -8.94
CA THR A 102 -26.60 0.55 -10.29
C THR A 102 -27.78 -0.41 -10.48
N PHE A 103 -28.09 -1.24 -9.47
CA PHE A 103 -29.21 -2.16 -9.58
C PHE A 103 -30.58 -1.51 -9.38
N LYS A 104 -30.71 -0.62 -8.38
CA LYS A 104 -31.98 0.05 -8.03
C LYS A 104 -32.44 0.99 -9.13
N TYR A 105 -31.51 1.77 -9.69
CA TYR A 105 -31.76 2.80 -10.70
C TYR A 105 -31.38 2.32 -12.11
N ARG A 106 -31.32 1.00 -12.35
CA ARG A 106 -31.16 0.45 -13.69
C ARG A 106 -32.23 0.97 -14.65
N GLY A 107 -31.87 1.15 -15.90
CA GLY A 107 -32.75 1.69 -16.92
C GLY A 107 -34.04 0.88 -17.06
N LYS A 108 -35.17 1.59 -17.09
CA LYS A 108 -36.49 1.05 -17.45
C LYS A 108 -37.14 2.04 -18.41
N LYS A 109 -37.80 1.57 -19.46
CA LYS A 109 -38.45 2.43 -20.46
C LYS A 109 -39.42 3.46 -19.84
N GLU A 110 -40.10 3.10 -18.77
CA GLU A 110 -41.07 3.99 -18.11
C GLU A 110 -40.43 4.95 -17.09
N ASN A 111 -39.17 4.71 -16.69
CA ASN A 111 -38.47 5.58 -15.74
C ASN A 111 -37.85 6.77 -16.46
N LYS A 112 -38.17 7.98 -16.00
CA LYS A 112 -37.45 9.19 -16.38
C LYS A 112 -36.39 9.49 -15.34
N ALA A 113 -35.19 9.88 -15.79
CA ALA A 113 -34.13 10.32 -14.90
C ALA A 113 -34.59 11.59 -14.15
N LEU A 114 -34.46 11.56 -12.82
CA LEU A 114 -34.66 12.77 -12.02
C LEU A 114 -33.43 13.65 -12.19
N TYR A 115 -33.63 14.87 -12.68
CA TYR A 115 -32.56 15.87 -12.68
C TYR A 115 -32.44 16.45 -11.27
N TYR A 116 -31.37 16.07 -10.58
CA TYR A 116 -31.03 16.53 -9.24
C TYR A 116 -29.57 17.01 -9.27
N ALA A 117 -29.38 18.32 -9.44
CA ALA A 117 -28.08 18.89 -9.78
C ALA A 117 -27.17 19.09 -8.55
N ASP A 118 -27.75 19.53 -7.44
CA ASP A 118 -27.00 20.01 -6.29
C ASP A 118 -27.64 19.60 -4.96
N ASN A 119 -26.78 19.33 -3.98
CA ASN A 119 -27.20 19.19 -2.59
C ASN A 119 -26.06 19.62 -1.67
N ASN A 120 -26.06 20.91 -1.33
CA ASN A 120 -25.05 21.51 -0.46
C ASN A 120 -24.85 20.76 0.87
N LYS A 121 -25.90 20.14 1.43
CA LYS A 121 -25.78 19.38 2.68
C LYS A 121 -25.01 18.07 2.48
N LEU A 122 -25.30 17.36 1.39
CA LEU A 122 -24.62 16.11 1.06
C LEU A 122 -23.18 16.37 0.61
N GLU A 123 -22.97 17.43 -0.16
CA GLU A 123 -21.64 17.93 -0.56
C GLU A 123 -20.76 18.27 0.63
N MET A 124 -21.32 18.97 1.61
CA MET A 124 -20.61 19.30 2.85
C MET A 124 -20.24 18.02 3.62
N PHE A 125 -21.15 17.05 3.71
CA PHE A 125 -20.91 15.79 4.42
C PHE A 125 -19.75 14.99 3.80
N TRP A 126 -19.77 14.77 2.49
CA TRP A 126 -18.72 14.00 1.81
C TRP A 126 -17.40 14.75 1.65
N SER A 127 -17.36 16.06 1.90
CA SER A 127 -16.11 16.85 1.83
C SER A 127 -15.47 16.96 3.21
N VAL A 128 -16.28 17.27 4.24
CA VAL A 128 -15.79 17.51 5.61
C VAL A 128 -15.35 16.21 6.28
N ILE A 129 -16.10 15.12 6.14
CA ILE A 129 -15.76 13.86 6.82
C ILE A 129 -14.41 13.32 6.33
N PRO A 130 -14.15 13.17 5.02
CA PRO A 130 -12.84 12.73 4.55
C PRO A 130 -11.72 13.67 4.97
N ALA A 131 -11.95 14.99 4.95
CA ALA A 131 -10.95 15.95 5.40
C ALA A 131 -10.56 15.76 6.88
N ILE A 132 -11.54 15.56 7.76
CA ILE A 132 -11.29 15.31 9.20
C ILE A 132 -10.56 13.98 9.40
N VAL A 133 -11.03 12.91 8.75
CA VAL A 133 -10.44 11.57 8.88
C VAL A 133 -8.99 11.56 8.42
N LEU A 134 -8.69 12.21 7.28
CA LEU A 134 -7.34 12.34 6.77
C LEU A 134 -6.46 13.21 7.68
N ALA A 135 -7.00 14.31 8.23
CA ALA A 135 -6.25 15.14 9.17
C ALA A 135 -5.84 14.34 10.42
N VAL A 136 -6.74 13.53 10.99
CA VAL A 136 -6.44 12.66 12.13
C VAL A 136 -5.34 11.64 11.78
N LEU A 137 -5.44 10.99 10.61
CA LEU A 137 -4.43 10.05 10.15
C LEU A 137 -3.06 10.70 9.96
N ILE A 138 -3.01 11.89 9.37
CA ILE A 138 -1.76 12.63 9.15
C ILE A 138 -1.13 13.01 10.49
N ILE A 139 -1.92 13.51 11.43
CA ILE A 139 -1.44 13.88 12.77
C ILE A 139 -0.88 12.64 13.49
N TYR A 140 -1.60 11.52 13.44
CA TYR A 140 -1.12 10.28 14.04
C TYR A 140 0.18 9.80 13.38
N GLY A 141 0.23 9.79 12.05
CA GLY A 141 1.44 9.45 11.30
C GLY A 141 2.62 10.37 11.60
N LEU A 142 2.38 11.66 11.81
CA LEU A 142 3.42 12.63 12.16
C LEU A 142 3.99 12.38 13.56
N PHE A 143 3.14 12.06 14.54
CA PHE A 143 3.60 11.68 15.88
C PHE A 143 4.42 10.39 15.85
N ALA A 144 3.95 9.36 15.13
CA ALA A 144 4.69 8.12 14.95
C ALA A 144 6.04 8.36 14.26
N TRP A 145 6.07 9.19 13.21
CA TRP A 145 7.30 9.56 12.52
C TRP A 145 8.27 10.29 13.44
N SER A 146 7.78 11.24 14.24
CA SER A 146 8.61 11.99 15.19
C SER A 146 9.19 11.08 16.27
N ASP A 147 8.38 10.17 16.83
CA ASP A 147 8.82 9.22 17.86
C ASP A 147 9.89 8.24 17.32
N ILE A 148 9.83 7.90 16.04
CA ILE A 148 10.77 6.96 15.40
C ILE A 148 12.06 7.65 14.93
N MET A 149 11.96 8.87 14.41
CA MET A 149 13.10 9.54 13.75
C MET A 149 13.93 10.42 14.68
N PHE A 150 13.39 10.82 15.83
CA PHE A 150 14.12 11.63 16.79
C PHE A 150 14.55 10.77 17.97
N VAL A 151 15.87 10.62 18.09
CA VAL A 151 16.55 9.94 19.19
C VAL A 151 17.23 11.02 20.03
N ASP A 152 16.98 11.04 21.34
CA ASP A 152 17.72 11.91 22.25
C ASP A 152 18.94 11.16 22.81
N GLU A 153 20.08 11.30 22.11
CA GLU A 153 21.38 10.70 22.46
C GLU A 153 21.86 11.03 23.88
N LYS A 154 21.26 12.01 24.56
CA LYS A 154 21.61 12.36 25.95
C LYS A 154 20.82 11.57 26.99
N THR A 155 19.64 11.07 26.62
CA THR A 155 18.73 10.37 27.52
C THR A 155 18.58 8.89 27.19
N GLU A 156 18.89 8.51 25.95
CA GLU A 156 18.77 7.14 25.44
C GLU A 156 20.15 6.45 25.40
N ASP A 157 20.16 5.14 25.63
CA ASP A 157 21.38 4.33 25.60
C ASP A 157 21.64 3.88 24.16
N VAL A 158 22.36 4.72 23.42
CA VAL A 158 22.55 4.57 21.97
C VAL A 158 23.89 3.93 21.62
N ILE A 159 23.91 3.02 20.66
CA ILE A 159 25.15 2.49 20.06
C ILE A 159 25.34 3.17 18.71
N VAL A 160 26.45 3.91 18.55
CA VAL A 160 26.77 4.57 17.29
C VAL A 160 27.44 3.57 16.34
N VAL A 161 26.78 3.28 15.22
CA VAL A 161 27.31 2.41 14.17
C VAL A 161 27.28 3.15 12.85
N GLU A 162 28.41 3.19 12.16
CA GLU A 162 28.49 3.65 10.78
C GLU A 162 28.30 2.46 9.83
N ILE A 163 27.40 2.61 8.85
CA ILE A 163 27.20 1.64 7.78
C ILE A 163 27.74 2.23 6.48
N TYR A 164 28.81 1.63 5.97
CA TYR A 164 29.44 2.05 4.72
C TYR A 164 28.95 1.19 3.55
N GLY A 165 28.25 1.84 2.61
CA GLY A 165 27.72 1.21 1.40
C GLY A 165 28.74 1.17 0.26
N GLN A 166 28.98 -0.02 -0.28
CA GLN A 166 29.88 -0.29 -1.42
C GLN A 166 29.12 -1.07 -2.51
N GLN A 167 29.61 -1.04 -3.75
CA GLN A 167 29.07 -1.89 -4.82
C GLN A 167 29.88 -3.21 -4.87
N PHE A 168 29.34 -4.40 -4.56
CA PHE A 168 28.05 -4.77 -3.97
C PHE A 168 28.29 -5.34 -2.57
N ASN A 169 28.59 -4.48 -1.60
CA ASN A 169 29.01 -4.88 -0.27
C ASN A 169 28.60 -3.85 0.79
N TRP A 170 28.50 -4.28 2.04
CA TRP A 170 28.27 -3.42 3.19
C TRP A 170 29.31 -3.74 4.25
N THR A 171 29.84 -2.71 4.90
CA THR A 171 30.76 -2.86 6.03
C THR A 171 30.28 -1.95 7.14
N ALA A 172 30.13 -2.50 8.34
CA ALA A 172 29.75 -1.76 9.53
C ALA A 172 30.99 -1.40 10.34
N ARG A 173 31.00 -0.23 10.98
CA ARG A 173 32.00 0.22 11.94
C ARG A 173 31.33 0.62 13.25
N TYR A 174 31.73 -0.01 14.34
CA TYR A 174 31.26 0.32 15.69
C TYR A 174 32.19 1.32 16.34
N SER A 175 31.62 2.28 17.07
CA SER A 175 32.27 3.37 17.82
C SER A 175 33.01 2.94 19.10
N GLY A 176 33.31 1.64 19.26
CA GLY A 176 34.06 1.15 20.41
C GLY A 176 33.39 1.40 21.77
N LYS A 177 34.22 1.69 22.78
CA LYS A 177 33.79 1.93 24.18
C LYS A 177 33.53 3.40 24.46
N ASP A 178 34.18 4.30 23.72
CA ASP A 178 33.97 5.74 23.88
C ASP A 178 32.69 6.24 23.19
N ASN A 179 32.07 5.38 22.37
CA ASN A 179 30.85 5.62 21.62
C ASN A 179 30.96 6.81 20.64
N VAL A 180 32.18 7.15 20.21
CA VAL A 180 32.46 8.24 19.29
C VAL A 180 33.27 7.70 18.11
N LEU A 181 32.68 7.76 16.91
CA LEU A 181 33.40 7.34 15.71
C LEU A 181 34.57 8.28 15.39
N GLY A 182 35.73 7.70 15.10
CA GLY A 182 36.87 8.43 14.56
C GLY A 182 36.56 9.06 13.20
N LYS A 183 37.23 10.18 12.88
CA LYS A 183 37.08 10.85 11.59
C LYS A 183 37.37 9.90 10.43
N ALA A 184 36.59 10.00 9.37
CA ALA A 184 36.82 9.24 8.14
C ALA A 184 36.83 10.17 6.92
N ASN A 185 37.66 9.83 5.93
CA ASN A 185 37.71 10.50 4.63
C ASN A 185 38.02 9.48 3.54
N VAL A 186 37.34 9.60 2.41
CA VAL A 186 37.54 8.75 1.22
C VAL A 186 39.00 8.72 0.75
N ARG A 187 39.77 9.80 0.98
CA ARG A 187 41.19 9.89 0.63
C ARG A 187 42.10 8.98 1.45
N TYR A 188 41.66 8.54 2.62
CA TYR A 188 42.42 7.62 3.48
C TYR A 188 42.15 6.15 3.14
N ILE A 189 41.31 5.87 2.13
CA ILE A 189 41.04 4.51 1.68
C ILE A 189 42.27 3.98 0.93
N GLU A 190 43.05 3.15 1.60
CA GLU A 190 44.22 2.50 1.03
C GLU A 190 44.49 1.15 1.72
N GLY A 191 44.86 0.14 0.95
CA GLY A 191 45.23 -1.19 1.45
C GLY A 191 44.13 -1.83 2.31
N VAL A 192 44.42 -1.97 3.61
CA VAL A 192 43.52 -2.59 4.60
C VAL A 192 42.47 -1.61 5.13
N ASN A 193 42.67 -0.29 4.98
CA ASN A 193 41.73 0.73 5.45
C ASN A 193 40.57 0.91 4.44
N THR A 194 39.61 -0.01 4.47
CA THR A 194 38.50 -0.02 3.51
C THR A 194 37.46 1.07 3.75
N LEU A 195 37.47 1.71 4.92
CA LEU A 195 36.49 2.73 5.33
C LEU A 195 37.08 4.15 5.34
N GLY A 196 38.39 4.29 5.13
CA GLY A 196 39.06 5.59 5.13
C GLY A 196 39.09 6.25 6.50
N VAL A 197 39.20 5.46 7.57
CA VAL A 197 39.32 5.97 8.95
C VAL A 197 40.68 6.64 9.13
N ASP A 198 40.70 7.81 9.78
CA ASP A 198 41.92 8.49 10.16
C ASP A 198 42.55 7.79 11.37
N MET A 199 43.58 6.97 11.11
CA MET A 199 44.28 6.20 12.14
C MET A 199 45.07 7.07 13.13
N ALA A 200 45.26 8.36 12.84
CA ALA A 200 45.87 9.30 13.79
C ALA A 200 44.85 9.88 14.79
N ASP A 201 43.55 9.69 14.55
CA ASP A 201 42.50 10.11 15.47
C ASP A 201 42.48 9.21 16.72
N LYS A 202 42.33 9.83 17.88
CA LYS A 202 42.26 9.12 19.16
C LYS A 202 40.96 8.31 19.29
N TYR A 203 39.87 8.85 18.74
CA TYR A 203 38.56 8.21 18.72
C TYR A 203 38.49 7.02 17.74
N ALA A 204 39.45 6.91 16.82
CA ALA A 204 39.50 5.77 15.88
C ALA A 204 40.17 4.52 16.47
N GLN A 205 40.75 4.59 17.67
CA GLN A 205 41.63 3.53 18.17
C GLN A 205 40.86 2.30 18.70
N ASP A 206 39.62 2.47 19.13
CA ASP A 206 38.72 1.42 19.57
C ASP A 206 37.58 1.13 18.58
N ASP A 207 37.55 1.84 17.44
CA ASP A 207 36.67 1.53 16.32
C ASP A 207 37.01 0.14 15.74
N PHE A 208 35.99 -0.67 15.45
CA PHE A 208 36.19 -1.95 14.78
C PHE A 208 35.19 -2.19 13.65
N ASN A 209 35.70 -2.82 12.59
CA ASN A 209 34.94 -3.08 11.36
C ASN A 209 34.43 -4.51 11.34
N THR A 210 33.19 -4.71 10.88
CA THR A 210 32.58 -6.03 10.72
C THR A 210 31.69 -6.09 9.49
N LYS A 211 31.50 -7.31 8.98
CA LYS A 211 30.53 -7.62 7.93
C LYS A 211 29.17 -8.06 8.48
N GLU A 212 29.13 -8.47 9.74
CA GLU A 212 27.91 -8.88 10.42
C GLU A 212 27.61 -7.89 11.54
N LEU A 213 26.40 -7.33 11.53
CA LEU A 213 25.91 -6.42 12.55
C LEU A 213 25.26 -7.24 13.68
N HIS A 214 25.83 -7.20 14.87
CA HIS A 214 25.29 -7.85 16.07
C HIS A 214 24.81 -6.76 17.04
N LEU A 215 23.55 -6.85 17.47
CA LEU A 215 22.95 -5.90 18.41
C LEU A 215 22.58 -6.63 19.71
N PRO A 216 22.72 -5.99 20.88
CA PRO A 216 22.25 -6.56 22.13
C PRO A 216 20.72 -6.72 22.08
N LYS A 217 20.24 -7.90 22.46
CA LYS A 217 18.80 -8.13 22.65
C LYS A 217 18.37 -7.29 23.86
N GLU A 218 17.50 -6.30 23.65
CA GLU A 218 16.98 -5.34 24.66
C GLU A 218 17.79 -4.07 24.92
N HIS A 219 18.71 -3.69 24.03
CA HIS A 219 19.14 -2.29 23.96
C HIS A 219 17.99 -1.45 23.39
N ARG A 220 17.61 -0.38 24.08
CA ARG A 220 16.42 0.41 23.78
C ARG A 220 16.80 1.76 23.22
#